data_AF-I4YRS0-F1
#
_entry.id   AF-I4YRS0-F1
#
_cell.length_a   1.000
_cell.length_b   1.000
_cell.length_c   1.000
_cell.angle_alpha   90.00
_cell.angle_beta   90.00
_cell.angle_gamma   90.00
#
_symmetry.space_group_name_H-M   'P 1'
#
loop_
_entity.id
_entity.type
_entity.pdbx_description
1 polymer ?
#
loop_
_entity_poly.entity_id
_entity_poly.type
_entity_poly.pdbx_seq_one_letter_code
_entity_poly.pdbx_strand_id
1 'polypeptide(L)'
;MVPRIYTPGGIMGWIIFWIGGAILVAVVASNKGRSGLGWFFLSLILSPLLTLIGVAVMSRVEPAEASKTCPRCAETVKLAAAVCKHCGFEFSGAPQQASYKGIPYMVLANGQVTVTIQGKTTTWPNLAAFHDHVDYKRKLNV
;
A
#
# COMPACT_ATOMS: atom_id res chain seq x y z
N MET A 1 42.19 45.71 3.88
CA MET A 1 41.80 45.57 2.46
C MET A 1 41.26 44.17 2.25
N VAL A 2 39.93 44.00 2.32
CA VAL A 2 39.27 42.72 2.04
C VAL A 2 38.79 42.80 0.59
N PRO A 3 39.22 41.91 -0.31
CA PRO A 3 38.92 42.03 -1.73
C PRO A 3 37.41 41.85 -1.95
N ARG A 4 36.89 42.62 -2.89
CA ARG A 4 35.51 42.68 -3.32
C ARG A 4 35.19 41.46 -4.18
N ILE A 5 34.86 40.32 -3.55
CA ILE A 5 34.67 39.01 -4.21
C ILE A 5 33.26 38.78 -4.77
N TYR A 6 32.40 39.81 -4.82
CA TYR A 6 31.04 39.67 -5.37
C TYR A 6 31.02 40.04 -6.85
N THR A 7 31.57 39.16 -7.70
CA THR A 7 31.25 39.17 -9.12
C THR A 7 29.79 38.70 -9.29
N PRO A 8 28.91 39.47 -9.96
CA PRO A 8 27.49 39.15 -10.05
C PRO A 8 27.19 37.79 -10.72
N GLY A 9 28.15 37.21 -11.45
CA GLY A 9 28.04 35.87 -12.03
C GLY A 9 28.21 34.71 -11.03
N GLY A 10 28.94 34.89 -9.92
CA GLY A 10 29.23 33.81 -8.96
C GLY A 10 28.02 33.44 -8.09
N ILE A 11 27.18 34.42 -7.79
CA ILE A 11 25.99 34.27 -6.94
C ILE A 11 24.94 33.43 -7.65
N MET A 12 24.79 33.62 -8.96
CA MET A 12 23.81 32.88 -9.75
C MET A 12 24.16 31.40 -9.81
N GLY A 13 25.44 31.06 -9.96
CA GLY A 13 25.92 29.67 -9.87
C GLY A 13 25.72 29.06 -8.49
N TRP A 14 25.98 29.83 -7.42
CA TRP A 14 25.77 29.41 -6.05
C TRP A 14 24.30 29.08 -5.75
N ILE A 15 23.38 29.93 -6.20
CA ILE A 15 21.93 29.72 -6.04
C ILE A 15 21.45 28.48 -6.80
N ILE A 16 21.91 28.27 -8.05
CA ILE A 16 21.53 27.09 -8.84
C ILE A 16 22.02 25.80 -8.16
N PHE A 17 23.26 25.77 -7.67
CA PHE A 17 23.79 24.64 -6.92
C PHE A 17 22.99 24.37 -5.64
N TRP A 18 22.65 25.42 -4.89
CA TRP A 18 21.87 25.31 -3.66
C TRP A 18 20.46 24.76 -3.92
N ILE A 19 19.75 25.31 -4.92
CA ILE A 19 18.40 24.87 -5.29
C ILE A 19 18.44 23.44 -5.84
N GLY A 20 19.43 23.11 -6.68
CA GLY A 20 19.63 21.75 -7.18
C GLY A 20 19.82 20.73 -6.06
N GLY A 21 20.63 21.07 -5.06
CA GLY A 21 20.78 20.26 -3.85
C GLY A 21 19.48 20.08 -3.07
N ALA A 22 18.68 21.14 -2.91
CA ALA A 22 17.41 21.07 -2.21
C ALA A 22 16.37 20.20 -2.94
N ILE A 23 16.34 20.27 -4.28
CA ILE A 23 15.50 19.39 -5.12
C ILE A 23 15.92 17.93 -4.95
N LEU A 24 17.22 17.64 -4.95
CA LEU A 24 17.72 16.28 -4.74
C LEU A 24 17.25 15.71 -3.39
N VAL A 25 17.35 16.49 -2.31
CA VAL A 25 16.84 16.10 -0.99
C VAL A 25 15.33 15.82 -1.04
N ALA A 26 14.56 16.66 -1.72
CA ALA A 26 13.12 16.48 -1.87
C ALA A 26 12.77 15.16 -2.59
N VAL A 27 13.50 14.84 -3.66
CA VAL A 27 13.30 13.58 -4.42
C VAL A 27 13.66 12.37 -3.57
N VAL A 28 14.80 12.39 -2.88
CA VAL A 28 15.22 11.28 -1.99
C VAL A 28 14.22 11.08 -0.84
N ALA A 29 13.71 12.17 -0.25
CA ALA A 29 12.70 12.11 0.80
C ALA A 29 11.37 11.54 0.29
N SER A 30 10.95 11.93 -0.91
CA SER A 30 9.72 11.45 -1.56
C SER A 30 9.80 9.95 -1.84
N ASN A 31 10.94 9.48 -2.35
CA ASN A 31 11.20 8.07 -2.60
C ASN A 31 11.23 7.21 -1.32
N LYS A 32 11.45 7.84 -0.16
CA LYS A 32 11.38 7.20 1.16
C LYS A 32 10.00 7.28 1.83
N GLY A 33 8.97 7.74 1.12
CA GLY A 33 7.61 7.82 1.65
C GLY A 33 7.37 9.01 2.59
N ARG A 34 8.25 10.02 2.57
CA ARG A 34 8.10 11.26 3.36
C ARG A 34 7.65 12.42 2.46
N SER A 35 7.19 13.51 3.08
CA SER A 35 6.74 14.72 2.39
C SER A 35 7.89 15.46 1.68
N GLY A 36 8.09 15.20 0.39
CA GLY A 36 9.16 15.83 -0.41
C GLY A 36 9.19 17.34 -0.33
N LEU A 37 8.02 18.00 -0.37
CA LEU A 37 7.91 19.45 -0.27
C LEU A 37 8.34 19.99 1.10
N GLY A 38 8.02 19.29 2.19
CA GLY A 38 8.47 19.67 3.53
C GLY A 38 9.99 19.56 3.66
N TRP A 39 10.56 18.48 3.12
CA TRP A 39 12.01 18.26 3.11
C TRP A 39 12.75 19.24 2.18
N PHE A 40 12.13 19.72 1.10
CA PHE A 40 12.67 20.79 0.26
C PHE A 40 12.86 22.10 1.04
N PHE A 41 11.82 22.57 1.73
CA PHE A 41 11.91 23.81 2.53
C PHE A 41 12.86 23.66 3.71
N LEU A 42 12.86 22.50 4.36
CA LEU A 42 13.80 22.20 5.43
C LEU A 42 15.25 22.25 4.93
N SER A 43 15.50 21.70 3.75
CA SER A 43 16.79 21.74 3.07
C SER A 43 17.22 23.16 2.66
N LEU A 44 16.27 24.01 2.28
CA LEU A 44 16.54 25.39 1.90
C LEU A 44 17.03 26.22 3.09
N ILE A 45 16.51 25.94 4.30
CA ILE A 45 16.86 26.64 5.54
C ILE A 45 18.13 26.06 6.19
N LEU A 46 18.25 24.74 6.33
CA LEU A 46 19.33 24.10 7.12
C LEU A 46 20.63 23.88 6.35
N SER A 47 20.63 23.95 5.02
CA SER A 47 21.66 23.48 4.07
C SER A 47 21.35 22.09 3.48
N PRO A 48 21.35 21.96 2.14
CA PRO A 48 21.01 20.71 1.46
C PRO A 48 21.95 19.55 1.75
N LEU A 49 23.20 19.83 2.11
CA LEU A 49 24.16 18.76 2.37
C LEU A 49 23.84 18.01 3.68
N LEU A 50 23.47 18.74 4.73
CA LEU A 50 23.14 18.17 6.04
C LEU A 50 21.81 17.41 5.99
N THR A 51 20.81 17.95 5.30
CA THR A 51 19.50 17.32 5.18
C THR A 51 19.56 16.06 4.30
N LEU A 52 20.40 16.04 3.25
CA LEU A 52 20.62 14.84 2.43
C LEU A 52 21.16 13.67 3.25
N ILE A 53 22.17 13.92 4.09
CA ILE A 53 22.75 12.90 4.99
C ILE A 53 21.69 12.40 5.96
N GLY A 54 20.93 13.32 6.57
CA GLY A 54 19.83 12.96 7.47
C GLY A 54 18.81 12.04 6.80
N VAL A 55 18.31 12.42 5.61
CA VAL A 55 17.35 11.61 4.83
C VAL A 55 17.94 10.27 4.41
N ALA A 56 19.23 10.21 4.06
CA ALA A 56 19.90 9.00 3.65
C ALA A 56 19.94 7.94 4.76
N VAL A 57 20.29 8.34 5.98
CA VAL A 57 20.39 7.46 7.16
C VAL A 57 19.01 7.00 7.64
N MET A 58 17.99 7.83 7.46
CA MET A 58 16.65 7.49 7.92
C MET A 58 15.98 6.40 7.06
N SER A 59 15.33 5.44 7.72
CA SER A 59 14.58 4.35 7.06
C SER A 59 13.36 4.87 6.28
N ARG A 60 12.96 4.07 5.29
CA ARG A 60 11.70 4.26 4.55
C ARG A 60 10.54 4.28 5.54
N VAL A 61 9.66 5.26 5.38
CA VAL A 61 8.38 5.27 6.10
C VAL A 61 7.49 4.28 5.36
N GLU A 62 7.27 3.12 5.95
CA GLU A 62 6.22 2.22 5.50
C GLU A 62 4.88 2.97 5.60
N PRO A 63 4.01 2.91 4.59
CA PRO A 63 2.70 3.53 4.68
C PRO A 63 2.05 3.01 5.95
N ALA A 64 1.66 3.93 6.85
CA ALA A 64 1.02 3.57 8.11
C ALA A 64 -0.09 2.58 7.78
N GLU A 65 0.09 1.32 8.19
CA GLU A 65 -0.86 0.26 7.88
C GLU A 65 -2.21 0.73 8.42
N ALA A 66 -3.14 1.06 7.52
CA ALA A 66 -4.44 1.50 7.95
C ALA A 66 -5.00 0.41 8.87
N SER A 67 -5.55 0.83 10.01
CA SER A 67 -6.12 -0.06 11.00
C SER A 67 -7.60 0.26 11.16
N LYS A 68 -8.42 -0.77 11.37
CA LYS A 68 -9.84 -0.63 11.71
C LYS A 68 -10.12 -1.23 13.07
N THR A 69 -11.07 -0.65 13.78
CA THR A 69 -11.55 -1.19 15.05
C THR A 69 -12.60 -2.26 14.78
N CYS A 70 -12.47 -3.41 15.44
CA CYS A 70 -13.49 -4.46 15.36
C CYS A 70 -14.75 -4.04 16.12
N PRO A 71 -15.96 -4.05 15.50
CA PRO A 71 -17.19 -3.63 16.17
C PRO A 71 -17.66 -4.60 17.28
N ARG A 72 -17.11 -5.82 17.33
CA ARG A 72 -17.48 -6.86 18.29
C ARG A 72 -16.65 -6.87 19.56
N CYS A 73 -15.35 -6.62 19.46
CA CYS A 73 -14.43 -6.69 20.60
C CYS A 73 -13.68 -5.38 20.87
N ALA A 74 -13.92 -4.34 20.07
CA ALA A 74 -13.27 -3.03 20.14
C ALA A 74 -11.73 -3.05 19.96
N GLU A 75 -11.16 -4.19 19.61
CA GLU A 75 -9.72 -4.33 19.37
C GLU A 75 -9.30 -3.76 18.02
N THR A 76 -8.06 -3.27 17.94
CA THR A 76 -7.51 -2.69 16.72
C THR A 76 -6.93 -3.77 15.82
N VAL A 77 -7.45 -3.88 14.60
CA VAL A 77 -7.08 -4.91 13.62
C VAL A 77 -6.61 -4.25 12.33
N LYS A 78 -5.68 -4.87 11.60
CA LYS A 78 -5.25 -4.40 10.28
C LYS A 78 -6.47 -4.21 9.35
N LEU A 79 -6.48 -3.15 8.54
CA LEU A 79 -7.59 -2.87 7.61
C LEU A 79 -7.83 -4.05 6.65
N ALA A 80 -6.75 -4.71 6.23
CA ALA A 80 -6.78 -5.87 5.34
C ALA A 80 -7.28 -7.17 5.99
N ALA A 81 -7.51 -7.22 7.31
CA ALA A 81 -7.98 -8.44 7.96
C ALA A 81 -9.42 -8.78 7.54
N ALA A 82 -9.62 -9.97 6.97
CA ALA A 82 -10.94 -10.53 6.69
C ALA A 82 -11.63 -11.05 7.96
N VAL A 83 -10.84 -11.53 8.94
CA VAL A 83 -11.33 -12.06 10.22
C VAL A 83 -10.55 -11.43 11.37
N CYS A 84 -11.24 -11.05 12.44
CA CYS A 84 -10.61 -10.56 13.67
C CYS A 84 -9.90 -11.71 14.40
N LYS A 85 -8.59 -11.58 14.64
CA LYS A 85 -7.78 -12.58 15.37
C LYS A 85 -8.17 -12.76 16.85
N HIS A 86 -8.89 -11.80 17.44
CA HIS A 86 -9.24 -11.81 18.86
C HIS A 86 -10.60 -12.45 19.12
N CYS A 87 -11.61 -12.11 18.32
CA CYS A 87 -12.99 -12.57 18.54
C CYS A 87 -13.58 -13.39 17.38
N GLY A 88 -12.87 -13.55 16.26
CA GLY A 88 -13.34 -14.29 15.10
C GLY A 88 -14.39 -13.57 14.25
N PHE A 89 -14.67 -12.28 14.47
CA PHE A 89 -15.62 -11.53 13.65
C PHE A 89 -15.15 -11.40 12.20
N GLU A 90 -15.99 -11.81 11.25
CA GLU A 90 -15.75 -11.71 9.81
C GLU A 90 -16.16 -10.33 9.29
N PHE A 91 -15.23 -9.60 8.69
CA PHE A 91 -15.49 -8.31 8.07
C PHE A 91 -16.07 -8.54 6.66
N SER A 92 -17.32 -8.16 6.45
CA SER A 92 -18.09 -8.38 5.21
C SER A 92 -17.59 -7.66 3.94
N GLY A 93 -16.37 -7.09 3.96
CA GLY A 93 -15.78 -6.31 2.86
C GLY A 93 -14.61 -6.99 2.14
N ALA A 94 -14.20 -8.20 2.54
CA ALA A 94 -13.25 -9.00 1.78
C ALA A 94 -14.02 -10.00 0.89
N PRO A 95 -13.59 -10.27 -0.36
CA PRO A 95 -14.19 -11.32 -1.16
C PRO A 95 -14.11 -12.63 -0.36
N GLN A 96 -15.27 -13.15 0.05
CA GLN A 96 -15.35 -14.33 0.89
C GLN A 96 -14.95 -15.54 0.04
N GLN A 97 -13.67 -15.91 0.12
CA GLN A 97 -13.16 -17.19 -0.37
C GLN A 97 -13.72 -18.27 0.55
N ALA A 98 -14.89 -18.79 0.20
CA ALA A 98 -15.52 -19.90 0.89
C ALA A 98 -15.11 -21.21 0.20
N SER A 99 -15.17 -22.34 0.91
CA SER A 99 -14.83 -23.65 0.37
C SER A 99 -16.01 -24.59 0.52
N TYR A 100 -16.48 -25.15 -0.60
CA TYR A 100 -17.55 -26.15 -0.60
C TYR A 100 -16.97 -27.49 -1.00
N LYS A 101 -17.11 -28.49 -0.13
CA LYS A 101 -16.68 -29.87 -0.43
C LYS A 101 -15.20 -29.97 -0.87
N GLY A 102 -14.37 -29.04 -0.41
CA GLY A 102 -12.93 -28.92 -0.70
C GLY A 102 -12.57 -28.01 -1.87
N ILE A 103 -13.56 -27.41 -2.55
CA ILE A 103 -13.34 -26.54 -3.71
C ILE A 103 -13.44 -25.07 -3.27
N PRO A 104 -12.37 -24.27 -3.38
CA PRO A 104 -12.41 -22.85 -3.06
C PRO A 104 -13.20 -22.08 -4.12
N TYR A 105 -14.11 -21.23 -3.68
CA TYR A 105 -14.94 -20.37 -4.52
C TYR A 105 -15.02 -18.95 -3.95
N MET A 106 -15.26 -17.99 -4.83
CA MET A 106 -15.42 -16.58 -4.49
C MET A 106 -16.84 -16.14 -4.86
N VAL A 107 -17.57 -15.58 -3.90
CA VAL A 107 -18.89 -14.97 -4.17
C VAL A 107 -18.69 -13.50 -4.53
N LEU A 108 -19.15 -13.11 -5.70
CA LEU A 108 -19.14 -11.74 -6.17
C LEU A 108 -20.30 -10.96 -5.55
N ALA A 109 -20.17 -9.63 -5.48
CA ALA A 109 -21.21 -8.75 -4.93
C ALA A 109 -22.56 -8.85 -5.67
N ASN A 110 -22.56 -9.31 -6.93
CA ASN A 110 -23.76 -9.58 -7.72
C ASN A 110 -24.42 -10.95 -7.43
N GLY A 111 -23.88 -11.74 -6.49
CA GLY A 111 -24.37 -13.08 -6.15
C GLY A 111 -23.82 -14.22 -7.03
N GLN A 112 -23.01 -13.90 -8.05
CA GLN A 112 -22.33 -14.92 -8.86
C GLN A 112 -21.20 -15.59 -8.10
N VAL A 113 -20.86 -16.81 -8.50
CA VAL A 113 -19.79 -17.58 -7.88
C VAL A 113 -18.71 -17.86 -8.90
N THR A 114 -17.45 -17.54 -8.60
CA THR A 114 -16.30 -17.93 -9.43
C THR A 114 -15.44 -18.95 -8.70
N VAL A 115 -15.03 -20.01 -9.40
CA VAL A 115 -13.96 -20.90 -8.93
C VAL A 115 -12.83 -20.93 -9.94
N THR A 116 -11.64 -21.14 -9.43
CA THR A 116 -10.44 -21.33 -10.25
C THR A 116 -9.94 -22.75 -10.01
N ILE A 117 -10.11 -23.63 -10.99
CA ILE A 117 -9.63 -25.02 -10.94
C ILE A 117 -8.60 -25.17 -12.05
N GLN A 118 -7.38 -25.60 -11.71
CA GLN A 118 -6.30 -25.82 -12.68
C GLN A 118 -6.03 -24.60 -13.60
N GLY A 119 -6.13 -23.38 -13.06
CA GLY A 119 -5.92 -22.14 -13.81
C GLY A 119 -7.08 -21.70 -14.71
N LYS A 120 -8.18 -22.47 -14.78
CA LYS A 120 -9.40 -22.10 -15.50
C LYS A 120 -10.43 -21.54 -14.52
N THR A 121 -10.86 -20.30 -14.75
CA THR A 121 -11.91 -19.65 -13.96
C THR A 121 -13.27 -19.89 -14.61
N THR A 122 -14.18 -20.49 -13.87
CA THR A 122 -15.58 -20.71 -14.29
C THR A 122 -16.52 -19.95 -13.38
N THR A 123 -17.53 -19.32 -13.98
CA THR A 123 -18.50 -18.47 -13.28
C THR A 123 -19.88 -19.12 -13.32
N TRP A 124 -20.56 -19.15 -12.18
CA TRP A 124 -21.94 -19.60 -12.05
C TRP A 124 -22.87 -18.44 -11.69
N PRO A 125 -24.15 -18.51 -12.11
CA PRO A 125 -25.12 -17.45 -11.86
C PRO A 125 -25.49 -17.29 -10.38
N ASN A 126 -25.41 -18.37 -9.59
CA ASN A 126 -25.72 -18.37 -8.17
C ASN A 126 -25.01 -19.53 -7.44
N LEU A 127 -25.02 -19.50 -6.11
CA LEU A 127 -24.38 -20.50 -5.26
C LEU A 127 -25.03 -21.90 -5.37
N ALA A 128 -26.35 -21.97 -5.54
CA ALA A 128 -27.07 -23.24 -5.64
C ALA A 128 -26.65 -24.04 -6.88
N ALA A 129 -26.58 -23.38 -8.04
CA ALA A 129 -26.13 -23.97 -9.30
C ALA A 129 -24.69 -24.49 -9.22
N PHE A 130 -23.83 -23.82 -8.45
CA PHE A 130 -22.47 -24.30 -8.18
C PHE A 130 -22.48 -25.57 -7.34
N HIS A 131 -23.24 -25.61 -6.23
CA HIS A 131 -23.34 -26.81 -5.38
C HIS A 131 -23.88 -28.01 -6.14
N ASP A 132 -24.95 -27.84 -6.93
CA ASP A 132 -25.55 -28.91 -7.74
C ASP A 132 -24.53 -29.48 -8.74
N HIS A 133 -23.70 -28.63 -9.35
CA HIS A 133 -22.67 -29.06 -10.29
C HIS A 133 -21.58 -29.90 -9.60
N VAL A 134 -21.11 -29.45 -8.44
CA VAL A 134 -20.10 -30.18 -7.65
C VAL A 134 -20.64 -31.54 -7.21
N ASP A 135 -21.91 -31.59 -6.82
CA ASP A 135 -22.57 -32.82 -6.36
C ASP A 135 -22.80 -33.80 -7.49
N TYR A 136 -23.22 -33.31 -8.66
CA TYR A 136 -23.34 -34.12 -9.86
C TYR A 136 -22.00 -34.72 -10.28
N LYS A 137 -20.93 -33.91 -10.36
CA LYS A 137 -19.60 -34.38 -10.74
C LYS A 137 -19.05 -35.42 -9.76
N ARG A 138 -19.32 -35.26 -8.47
CA ARG A 138 -18.93 -36.25 -7.46
C ARG A 138 -19.64 -37.58 -7.64
N LYS A 139 -20.96 -37.57 -7.91
CA LYS A 139 -21.74 -38.80 -8.13
C LYS A 139 -21.27 -39.60 -9.35
N LEU A 140 -20.75 -38.94 -10.38
CA LEU A 140 -20.20 -39.59 -11.58
C LEU A 140 -18.81 -40.20 -11.39
N ASN A 141 -18.10 -39.83 -10.32
CA ASN A 141 -16.74 -40.28 -10.05
C ASN A 141 -16.70 -41.33 -8.92
N VAL A 142 -17.84 -41.99 -8.68
CA VAL A 142 -18.03 -43.19 -7.84
C VAL A 142 -18.36 -44.34 -8.77
#